data_AF-A0A5C0SAR5-F1
#
_entry.id   AF-A0A5C0SAR5-F1
#
_cell.length_a   1.000
_cell.length_b   1.000
_cell.length_c   1.000
_cell.angle_alpha   90.00
_cell.angle_beta   90.00
_cell.angle_gamma   90.00
#
_symmetry.space_group_name_H-M   'P 1'
#
loop_
_entity.id
_entity.type
_entity.pdbx_description
1 polymer ?
#
loop_
_entity_poly.entity_id
_entity_poly.type
_entity_poly.pdbx_seq_one_letter_code
_entity_poly.pdbx_strand_id
1 'polypeptide(L)'
;MNSKAIKSVLAKKHKELCNSIKDENVRKLVEKNTIITGGCIVSLLNNEDVNDFDFYFRDKETTLAVSRYYVGRFNQRQNKSVASVVVGNHINRLEDMLAENEEEIKELEEKIVKRIPENSKVYDPDRIRVWVQSSGVAGEMQEEESLNQESFDLDKEEKESVTIEKYEPVWLSSNAITLKGKVQLIVRFYGEPNKIHENFDFVHCTCYWDSRTGKLELPSKALEAILTKQLIYVGSKYPLCSIIRTRKFIKRGYTINAGQYLKMAMQLNEFNLKDIDVLEDQLIGVDSAYFAALIEQIKTRQSNDPGFTWNLGYVTSIIDKIF
;
A
#
# COMPACT_ATOMS: atom_id res chain seq x y z
N MET A 1 11.69 -10.63 21.32
CA MET A 1 11.57 -12.10 21.15
C MET A 1 12.84 -12.69 20.53
N ASN A 2 13.26 -13.93 20.84
CA ASN A 2 14.42 -14.55 20.16
C ASN A 2 14.07 -14.88 18.69
N SER A 3 15.03 -14.70 17.77
CA SER A 3 14.90 -14.91 16.32
C SER A 3 14.27 -16.25 15.93
N LYS A 4 14.58 -17.34 16.65
CA LYS A 4 13.98 -18.66 16.43
C LYS A 4 12.46 -18.65 16.64
N ALA A 5 12.00 -17.94 17.66
CA ALA A 5 10.58 -17.84 17.97
C ALA A 5 9.86 -16.93 16.96
N ILE A 6 10.47 -15.81 16.56
CA ILE A 6 9.96 -14.93 15.49
C ILE A 6 9.78 -15.71 14.19
N LYS A 7 10.81 -16.46 13.78
CA LYS A 7 10.75 -17.35 12.61
C LYS A 7 9.59 -18.34 12.71
N SER A 8 9.36 -18.92 13.89
CA SER A 8 8.24 -19.85 14.11
C SER A 8 6.87 -19.16 13.95
N VAL A 9 6.71 -17.93 14.45
CA VAL A 9 5.48 -17.15 14.30
C VAL A 9 5.20 -16.86 12.83
N LEU A 10 6.21 -16.37 12.10
CA LEU A 10 6.08 -16.03 10.68
C LEU A 10 5.79 -17.25 9.83
N ALA A 11 6.52 -18.35 10.04
CA ALA A 11 6.28 -19.62 9.32
C ALA A 11 4.89 -20.19 9.61
N LYS A 12 4.42 -20.11 10.87
CA LYS A 12 3.06 -20.53 11.23
C LYS A 12 2.02 -19.66 10.53
N LYS A 13 2.18 -18.33 10.53
CA LYS A 13 1.27 -17.39 9.88
C LYS A 13 1.20 -17.63 8.36
N HIS A 14 2.35 -17.84 7.71
CA HIS A 14 2.43 -18.19 6.29
C HIS A 14 1.71 -19.51 5.99
N LYS A 15 1.99 -20.56 6.76
CA LYS A 15 1.34 -21.87 6.59
C LYS A 15 -0.18 -21.80 6.76
N GLU A 16 -0.65 -21.05 7.74
CA GLU A 16 -2.08 -20.84 7.96
C GLU A 16 -2.74 -20.11 6.78
N LEU A 17 -2.08 -19.08 6.22
CA LEU A 17 -2.57 -18.41 5.01
C LEU A 17 -2.61 -19.38 3.82
N CYS A 18 -1.53 -20.13 3.55
CA CYS A 18 -1.49 -21.09 2.46
C CYS A 18 -2.62 -22.13 2.56
N ASN A 19 -2.83 -22.69 3.75
CA ASN A 19 -3.90 -23.67 4.00
C ASN A 19 -5.32 -23.09 3.78
N SER A 20 -5.50 -21.77 3.86
CA SER A 20 -6.79 -21.13 3.61
C SER A 20 -7.11 -20.96 2.11
N ILE A 21 -6.11 -21.03 1.24
CA ILE A 21 -6.27 -20.80 -0.20
C ILE A 21 -6.82 -22.07 -0.86
N LYS A 22 -8.09 -21.99 -1.30
CA LYS A 22 -8.83 -23.10 -1.93
C LYS A 22 -8.29 -23.46 -3.31
N ASP A 23 -7.81 -22.48 -4.09
CA ASP A 23 -7.20 -22.71 -5.39
C ASP A 23 -5.79 -23.30 -5.23
N GLU A 24 -5.58 -24.53 -5.71
CA GLU A 24 -4.31 -25.25 -5.58
C GLU A 24 -3.14 -24.56 -6.30
N ASN A 25 -3.39 -23.91 -7.43
CA ASN A 25 -2.35 -23.23 -8.19
C ASN A 25 -1.92 -21.96 -7.46
N VAL A 26 -2.88 -21.15 -7.00
CA VAL A 26 -2.61 -19.94 -6.21
C VAL A 26 -1.88 -20.31 -4.91
N ARG A 27 -2.31 -21.39 -4.24
CA ARG A 27 -1.68 -21.88 -3.01
C ARG A 27 -0.21 -22.21 -3.24
N LYS A 28 0.12 -22.98 -4.28
CA LYS A 28 1.52 -23.34 -4.63
C LYS A 28 2.38 -22.12 -4.93
N LEU A 29 1.83 -21.13 -5.63
CA LEU A 29 2.53 -19.87 -5.90
C LEU A 29 2.84 -19.13 -4.59
N VAL A 30 1.85 -18.97 -3.70
CA VAL A 30 2.03 -18.30 -2.39
C VAL A 30 3.00 -19.06 -1.49
N GLU A 31 2.94 -20.38 -1.45
CA GLU A 31 3.87 -21.21 -0.68
C GLU A 31 5.33 -20.95 -1.09
N LYS A 32 5.59 -20.88 -2.40
CA LYS A 32 6.94 -20.75 -2.95
C LYS A 32 7.46 -19.31 -3.02
N ASN A 33 6.59 -18.32 -3.17
CA ASN A 33 7.01 -16.98 -3.61
C ASN A 33 6.69 -15.86 -2.60
N THR A 34 6.49 -16.19 -1.32
CA THR A 34 6.15 -15.21 -0.28
C THR A 34 7.39 -14.66 0.44
N ILE A 35 7.34 -13.36 0.71
CA ILE A 35 8.24 -12.64 1.63
C ILE A 35 7.36 -11.95 2.67
N ILE A 36 7.66 -12.15 3.96
CA ILE A 36 7.03 -11.38 5.04
C ILE A 36 8.03 -10.36 5.54
N THR A 37 7.68 -9.07 5.54
CA THR A 37 8.60 -7.99 5.92
C THR A 37 7.84 -6.82 6.56
N GLY A 38 8.49 -5.69 6.81
CA GLY A 38 7.85 -4.51 7.37
C GLY A 38 7.76 -4.51 8.90
N GLY A 39 6.79 -3.74 9.41
CA GLY A 39 6.67 -3.42 10.83
C GLY A 39 6.39 -4.63 11.72
N CYS A 40 5.83 -5.71 11.18
CA CYS A 40 5.52 -6.92 11.97
C CYS A 40 6.75 -7.52 12.65
N ILE A 41 7.90 -7.54 11.97
CA ILE A 41 9.14 -8.09 12.52
C ILE A 41 9.70 -7.16 13.60
N VAL A 42 9.55 -5.85 13.43
CA VAL A 42 9.93 -4.85 14.44
C VAL A 42 9.12 -5.03 15.72
N SER A 43 7.80 -5.18 15.61
CA SER A 43 6.91 -5.45 16.74
C SER A 43 7.32 -6.74 17.46
N LEU A 44 7.53 -7.83 16.71
CA LEU A 44 7.95 -9.13 17.28
C LEU A 44 9.31 -9.06 17.98
N LEU A 45 10.27 -8.31 17.44
CA LEU A 45 11.57 -8.10 18.08
C LEU A 45 11.41 -7.41 19.44
N ASN A 46 10.53 -6.40 19.51
CA ASN A 46 10.25 -5.62 20.72
C ASN A 46 9.23 -6.26 21.69
N ASN A 47 8.67 -7.43 21.36
CA ASN A 47 7.53 -8.04 22.08
C ASN A 47 6.29 -7.10 22.12
N GLU A 48 6.10 -6.30 21.07
CA GLU A 48 4.90 -5.48 20.87
C GLU A 48 3.87 -6.29 20.05
N ASP A 49 2.60 -5.91 20.16
CA ASP A 49 1.56 -6.49 19.30
C ASP A 49 1.81 -6.16 17.83
N VAL A 50 1.59 -7.16 16.98
CA VAL A 50 1.67 -6.98 15.53
C VAL A 50 0.36 -6.35 15.07
N ASN A 51 0.46 -5.20 14.39
CA ASN A 51 -0.67 -4.58 13.71
C ASN A 51 -1.14 -5.47 12.57
N ASP A 52 -0.28 -5.67 11.58
CA ASP A 52 -0.54 -6.43 10.37
C ASP A 52 0.73 -7.17 9.95
N PHE A 53 0.58 -8.32 9.29
CA PHE A 53 1.65 -9.04 8.62
C PHE A 53 1.61 -8.70 7.13
N ASP A 54 2.64 -8.00 6.65
CA ASP A 54 2.75 -7.61 5.24
C ASP A 54 3.35 -8.76 4.42
N PHE A 55 2.54 -9.32 3.53
CA PHE A 55 2.92 -10.37 2.58
C PHE A 55 3.21 -9.73 1.23
N TYR A 56 4.47 -9.83 0.80
CA TYR A 56 4.92 -9.50 -0.53
C TYR A 56 5.19 -10.76 -1.34
N PHE A 57 5.26 -10.62 -2.65
CA PHE A 57 5.53 -11.72 -3.57
C PHE A 57 6.75 -11.44 -4.44
N ARG A 58 7.42 -12.51 -4.86
CA ARG A 58 8.68 -12.42 -5.62
C ARG A 58 8.51 -12.04 -7.08
N ASP A 59 7.35 -12.34 -7.66
CA ASP A 59 7.12 -12.21 -9.09
C ASP A 59 5.70 -11.72 -9.41
N LYS A 60 5.57 -11.17 -10.62
CA LYS A 60 4.33 -10.63 -11.16
C LYS A 60 3.24 -11.69 -11.23
N GLU A 61 3.59 -12.91 -11.63
CA GLU A 61 2.67 -14.04 -11.78
C GLU A 61 1.96 -14.36 -10.45
N THR A 62 2.73 -14.55 -9.38
CA THR A 62 2.19 -14.81 -8.03
C THR A 62 1.34 -13.65 -7.58
N THR A 63 1.84 -12.42 -7.73
CA THR A 63 1.12 -11.21 -7.30
C THR A 63 -0.22 -11.08 -8.00
N LEU A 64 -0.26 -11.31 -9.31
CA LEU A 64 -1.46 -11.22 -10.13
C LEU A 64 -2.45 -12.34 -9.80
N ALA A 65 -1.97 -13.57 -9.64
CA ALA A 65 -2.79 -14.72 -9.29
C ALA A 65 -3.47 -14.53 -7.93
N VAL A 66 -2.70 -14.10 -6.92
CA VAL A 66 -3.20 -13.80 -5.58
C VAL A 66 -4.18 -12.65 -5.59
N SER A 67 -3.86 -11.56 -6.30
CA SER A 67 -4.75 -10.41 -6.43
C SER A 67 -6.10 -10.80 -7.01
N ARG A 68 -6.10 -11.55 -8.13
CA ARG A 68 -7.33 -12.01 -8.80
C ARG A 68 -8.14 -12.94 -7.90
N TYR A 69 -7.47 -13.86 -7.21
CA TYR A 69 -8.11 -14.79 -6.29
C TYR A 69 -8.86 -14.04 -5.17
N TYR A 70 -8.18 -13.15 -4.44
CA TYR A 70 -8.80 -12.46 -3.31
C TYR A 70 -9.79 -11.36 -3.71
N VAL A 71 -9.58 -10.67 -4.84
CA VAL A 71 -10.60 -9.76 -5.39
C VAL A 71 -11.86 -10.53 -5.82
N GLY A 72 -11.70 -11.70 -6.45
CA GLY A 72 -12.81 -12.58 -6.78
C GLY A 72 -13.59 -13.04 -5.53
N ARG A 73 -12.87 -13.47 -4.48
CA ARG A 73 -13.46 -13.81 -3.17
C ARG A 73 -14.22 -12.64 -2.56
N PHE A 74 -13.67 -11.43 -2.63
CA PHE A 74 -14.31 -10.22 -2.12
C PHE A 74 -15.62 -9.93 -2.87
N ASN A 75 -15.61 -9.95 -4.20
CA ASN A 75 -16.80 -9.74 -5.03
C ASN A 75 -17.88 -10.80 -4.78
N GLN A 76 -17.49 -12.08 -4.63
CA GLN A 76 -18.41 -13.17 -4.28
C GLN A 76 -19.12 -12.90 -2.95
N ARG A 77 -18.36 -12.46 -1.93
CA ARG A 77 -18.92 -12.12 -0.61
C ARG A 77 -19.88 -10.93 -0.67
N GLN A 78 -19.56 -9.92 -1.48
CA GLN A 78 -20.42 -8.75 -1.69
C GLN A 78 -21.62 -9.03 -2.62
N ASN A 79 -21.68 -10.21 -3.23
CA ASN A 79 -22.65 -10.60 -4.25
C ASN A 79 -22.74 -9.57 -5.42
N LYS A 80 -21.64 -8.87 -5.69
CA LYS A 80 -21.54 -7.76 -6.66
C LYS A 80 -20.11 -7.64 -7.17
N SER A 81 -19.93 -7.29 -8.44
CA SER A 81 -18.62 -6.99 -9.03
C SER A 81 -18.18 -5.58 -8.68
N VAL A 82 -17.72 -5.39 -7.43
CA VAL A 82 -17.35 -4.08 -6.89
C VAL A 82 -15.86 -3.78 -7.03
N ALA A 83 -15.02 -4.76 -7.32
CA ALA A 83 -13.59 -4.56 -7.47
C ALA A 83 -13.00 -5.34 -8.65
N SER A 84 -11.93 -4.82 -9.22
CA SER A 84 -11.18 -5.45 -10.33
C SER A 84 -9.68 -5.30 -10.13
N VAL A 85 -8.91 -6.20 -10.74
CA VAL A 85 -7.45 -6.13 -10.77
C VAL A 85 -7.04 -5.53 -12.10
N VAL A 86 -6.23 -4.47 -12.06
CA VAL A 86 -5.71 -3.76 -13.22
C VAL A 86 -4.18 -3.90 -13.22
N VAL A 87 -3.60 -4.04 -14.41
CA VAL A 87 -2.15 -4.05 -14.63
C VAL A 87 -1.81 -2.86 -15.51
N GLY A 88 -0.77 -2.10 -15.13
CA GLY A 88 -0.40 -0.86 -15.81
C GLY A 88 -1.19 0.37 -15.33
N ASN A 89 -0.98 1.50 -16.03
CA ASN A 89 -1.72 2.74 -15.78
C ASN A 89 -2.81 2.91 -16.83
N HIS A 90 -4.03 2.49 -16.51
CA HIS A 90 -5.21 3.00 -17.21
C HIS A 90 -5.80 4.16 -16.40
N ILE A 91 -5.35 5.37 -16.76
CA ILE A 91 -6.12 6.58 -16.52
C ILE A 91 -7.32 6.49 -17.45
N ASN A 92 -8.51 6.36 -16.85
CA ASN A 92 -9.85 6.42 -17.44
C ASN A 92 -10.44 5.11 -18.02
N ARG A 93 -11.19 4.45 -17.13
CA ARG A 93 -12.37 3.56 -17.30
C ARG A 93 -13.21 3.65 -18.58
N LEU A 94 -13.14 4.71 -19.38
CA LEU A 94 -14.10 4.91 -20.49
C LEU A 94 -13.63 4.26 -21.80
N GLU A 95 -12.33 4.12 -22.04
CA GLU A 95 -11.82 3.64 -23.33
C GLU A 95 -11.60 2.11 -23.34
N ASP A 96 -11.16 1.51 -22.23
CA ASP A 96 -11.03 0.03 -22.11
C ASP A 96 -12.38 -0.70 -22.10
N MET A 97 -13.47 0.01 -21.75
CA MET A 97 -14.83 -0.53 -21.83
C MET A 97 -15.41 -0.42 -23.26
N LEU A 98 -14.79 0.38 -24.13
CA LEU A 98 -15.22 0.60 -25.52
C LEU A 98 -14.38 -0.20 -26.52
N ALA A 99 -13.17 -0.63 -26.15
CA ALA A 99 -12.30 -1.42 -27.01
C ALA A 99 -12.71 -2.91 -26.99
N GLU A 100 -13.18 -3.43 -28.11
CA GLU A 100 -13.61 -4.83 -28.24
C GLU A 100 -12.48 -5.77 -28.69
N ASN A 101 -11.28 -5.24 -29.00
CA ASN A 101 -10.15 -6.04 -29.50
C ASN A 101 -8.75 -5.54 -29.04
N GLU A 102 -7.74 -6.43 -29.16
CA GLU A 102 -6.35 -6.19 -28.75
C GLU A 102 -5.64 -5.05 -29.51
N GLU A 103 -6.08 -4.71 -30.73
CA GLU A 103 -5.44 -3.66 -31.54
C GLU A 103 -5.86 -2.25 -31.07
N GLU A 104 -7.13 -2.06 -30.73
CA GLU A 104 -7.63 -0.80 -30.15
C GLU A 104 -6.99 -0.50 -28.79
N ILE A 105 -6.78 -1.51 -27.96
CA ILE A 105 -6.08 -1.39 -26.67
C ILE A 105 -4.65 -0.89 -26.89
N LYS A 106 -3.90 -1.48 -27.83
CA LYS A 106 -2.53 -1.04 -28.15
C LYS A 106 -2.47 0.41 -28.65
N GLU A 107 -3.44 0.81 -29.48
CA GLU A 107 -3.48 2.17 -30.02
C GLU A 107 -3.81 3.22 -28.94
N LEU A 108 -4.67 2.85 -27.99
CA LEU A 108 -4.98 3.66 -26.81
C LEU A 108 -3.79 3.75 -25.85
N GLU A 109 -3.11 2.63 -25.57
CA GLU A 109 -1.88 2.58 -24.79
C GLU A 109 -0.81 3.50 -25.39
N GLU A 110 -0.57 3.46 -26.71
CA GLU A 110 0.38 4.33 -27.40
C GLU A 110 0.01 5.83 -27.31
N LYS A 111 -1.29 6.16 -27.37
CA LYS A 111 -1.78 7.55 -27.23
C LYS A 111 -1.66 8.06 -25.79
N ILE A 112 -1.90 7.21 -24.80
CA ILE A 112 -1.76 7.53 -23.38
C ILE A 112 -0.29 7.73 -23.01
N VAL A 113 0.60 6.83 -23.45
CA VAL A 113 2.05 6.94 -23.23
C VAL A 113 2.61 8.25 -23.81
N LYS A 114 2.08 8.72 -24.95
CA LYS A 114 2.45 10.03 -25.55
C LYS A 114 1.95 11.26 -24.78
N ARG A 115 0.91 11.13 -23.94
CA ARG A 115 0.35 12.22 -23.11
C ARG A 115 1.02 12.33 -21.74
N ILE A 116 1.70 11.27 -21.31
CA ILE A 116 2.40 11.21 -20.03
C ILE A 116 3.75 11.93 -20.20
N PRO A 117 4.05 12.99 -19.43
CA PRO A 117 5.36 13.63 -19.49
C PRO A 117 6.46 12.59 -19.23
N GLU A 118 7.52 12.57 -20.05
CA GLU A 118 8.68 11.66 -19.90
C GLU A 118 9.31 11.71 -18.50
N ASN A 119 9.06 12.79 -17.74
CA ASN A 119 9.55 13.00 -16.38
C ASN A 119 8.56 12.61 -15.27
N SER A 120 7.35 12.13 -15.59
CA SER A 120 6.44 11.60 -14.59
C SER A 120 6.87 10.17 -14.25
N LYS A 121 7.58 10.01 -13.13
CA LYS A 121 7.91 8.70 -12.52
C LYS A 121 6.65 7.90 -12.07
N VAL A 122 5.48 8.18 -12.66
CA VAL A 122 4.16 7.66 -12.29
C VAL A 122 3.73 6.49 -13.18
N TYR A 123 4.31 6.36 -14.39
CA TYR A 123 4.03 5.27 -15.31
C TYR A 123 4.89 4.03 -15.01
N ASP A 124 4.21 2.94 -14.65
CA ASP A 124 4.79 1.62 -14.51
C ASP A 124 3.83 0.62 -15.19
N PRO A 125 4.17 0.13 -16.40
CA PRO A 125 3.30 -0.76 -17.18
C PRO A 125 3.10 -2.12 -16.50
N ASP A 126 3.97 -2.44 -15.54
CA ASP A 126 3.98 -3.71 -14.84
C ASP A 126 3.25 -3.64 -13.49
N ARG A 127 2.86 -2.43 -13.05
CA ARG A 127 2.23 -2.19 -11.75
C ARG A 127 0.86 -2.82 -11.67
N ILE A 128 0.65 -3.64 -10.64
CA ILE A 128 -0.65 -4.22 -10.32
C ILE A 128 -1.39 -3.30 -9.33
N ARG A 129 -2.67 -3.04 -9.59
CA ARG A 129 -3.55 -2.24 -8.73
C ARG A 129 -4.87 -2.95 -8.52
N VAL A 130 -5.44 -2.82 -7.32
CA VAL A 130 -6.82 -3.22 -7.06
C VAL A 130 -7.70 -1.98 -7.09
N TRP A 131 -8.66 -2.00 -7.98
CA TRP A 131 -9.57 -0.89 -8.13
C TRP A 131 -10.92 -1.28 -7.56
N VAL A 132 -11.59 -0.30 -6.95
CA VAL A 132 -12.90 -0.47 -6.33
C VAL A 132 -13.88 0.51 -7.00
N GLN A 133 -15.07 0.04 -7.34
CA GLN A 133 -16.17 0.85 -7.85
C GLN A 133 -16.72 1.70 -6.71
N SER A 134 -16.57 3.01 -6.85
CA SER A 134 -17.26 4.03 -6.06
C SER A 134 -18.72 4.14 -6.52
N SER A 135 -19.46 3.03 -6.46
CA SER A 135 -20.89 2.99 -6.73
C SER A 135 -21.64 3.03 -5.40
N GLY A 136 -21.81 4.22 -4.81
CA GLY A 136 -22.85 4.47 -3.80
C GLY A 136 -22.86 3.59 -2.55
N VAL A 137 -21.73 2.99 -2.15
CA VAL A 137 -21.55 2.41 -0.80
C VAL A 137 -21.14 3.55 0.16
N ALA A 138 -21.98 4.59 0.19
CA ALA A 138 -21.99 5.62 1.22
C ALA A 138 -23.05 5.32 2.30
N GLY A 139 -23.68 4.15 2.24
CA GLY A 139 -24.49 3.61 3.33
C GLY A 139 -23.60 2.70 4.19
N GLU A 140 -23.42 3.06 5.46
CA GLU A 140 -22.48 2.49 6.44
C GLU A 140 -21.05 3.06 6.43
N MET A 141 -20.87 4.31 5.99
CA MET A 141 -19.85 5.13 6.64
C MET A 141 -20.42 5.53 8.01
N GLN A 142 -20.05 4.80 9.06
CA GLN A 142 -20.10 5.37 10.40
C GLN A 142 -19.12 6.56 10.37
N GLU A 143 -19.68 7.76 10.21
CA GLU A 143 -19.10 8.95 10.79
C GLU A 143 -18.97 8.70 12.29
N GLU A 144 -17.79 8.31 12.75
CA GLU A 144 -17.17 8.86 13.96
C GLU A 144 -15.73 8.33 14.12
N GLU A 145 -14.86 9.27 14.48
CA GLU A 145 -13.44 9.17 14.83
C GLU A 145 -12.39 8.91 13.73
N SER A 146 -11.61 9.95 13.51
CA SER A 146 -10.25 9.98 12.97
C SER A 146 -9.38 8.81 13.44
N LEU A 147 -9.27 7.77 12.62
CA LEU A 147 -8.33 6.68 12.82
C LEU A 147 -7.07 6.91 11.96
N ASN A 148 -5.98 7.26 12.65
CA ASN A 148 -4.64 6.85 12.19
C ASN A 148 -4.71 5.33 11.86
N GLN A 149 -3.94 4.78 10.93
CA GLN A 149 -3.69 3.31 10.90
C GLN A 149 -2.93 2.84 12.16
N GLU A 150 -3.63 2.87 13.28
CA GLU A 150 -3.49 2.05 14.45
C GLU A 150 -4.86 1.38 14.62
N SER A 151 -4.86 0.06 14.61
CA SER A 151 -5.98 -0.86 14.83
C SER A 151 -7.15 -0.83 13.83
N PHE A 152 -7.17 -1.77 12.88
CA PHE A 152 -8.43 -2.47 12.54
C PHE A 152 -8.60 -3.61 13.57
N ASP A 153 -8.93 -3.26 14.81
CA ASP A 153 -9.42 -4.26 15.78
C ASP A 153 -10.88 -4.54 15.46
N LEU A 154 -11.10 -5.44 14.49
CA LEU A 154 -12.44 -5.97 14.17
C LEU A 154 -13.06 -6.81 15.31
N ASP A 155 -12.37 -6.91 16.45
CA ASP A 155 -12.80 -7.70 17.61
C ASP A 155 -13.60 -6.86 18.64
N LYS A 156 -13.84 -5.57 18.38
CA LYS A 156 -14.68 -4.71 19.22
C LYS A 156 -15.78 -4.04 18.41
N GLU A 157 -16.85 -4.77 18.14
CA GLU A 157 -18.23 -4.30 18.18
C GLU A 157 -19.16 -5.47 17.79
N GLU A 158 -19.77 -6.10 18.79
CA GLU A 158 -20.84 -7.07 18.60
C GLU A 158 -22.11 -6.34 18.13
N LYS A 159 -22.26 -6.21 16.81
CA LYS A 159 -23.58 -6.20 16.16
C LYS A 159 -23.71 -7.50 15.39
N GLU A 160 -24.85 -8.19 15.60
CA GLU A 160 -25.21 -9.50 15.01
C GLU A 160 -24.69 -9.63 13.56
N SER A 161 -23.60 -10.38 13.34
CA SER A 161 -22.99 -10.36 12.00
C SER A 161 -22.24 -11.66 11.68
N VAL A 162 -22.42 -12.09 10.44
CA VAL A 162 -21.81 -13.26 9.79
C VAL A 162 -20.38 -13.50 10.30
N THR A 163 -20.12 -14.69 10.86
CA THR A 163 -18.76 -15.09 11.27
C THR A 163 -17.86 -15.17 10.03
N ILE A 164 -17.18 -14.06 9.71
CA ILE A 164 -16.23 -14.00 8.60
C ILE A 164 -15.10 -14.98 8.91
N GLU A 165 -14.84 -15.92 8.00
CA GLU A 165 -13.75 -16.90 8.14
C GLU A 165 -12.39 -16.19 8.17
N LYS A 166 -11.41 -16.82 8.83
CA LYS A 166 -10.03 -16.31 8.87
C LYS A 166 -9.44 -16.28 7.47
N TYR A 167 -8.69 -15.23 7.14
CA TYR A 167 -8.10 -14.97 5.82
C TYR A 167 -9.09 -14.61 4.71
N GLU A 168 -10.35 -14.31 5.05
CA GLU A 168 -11.26 -13.68 4.08
C GLU A 168 -10.90 -12.21 3.84
N PRO A 169 -11.05 -11.71 2.59
CA PRO A 169 -10.77 -10.32 2.28
C PRO A 169 -11.81 -9.40 2.92
N VAL A 170 -11.36 -8.52 3.82
CA VAL A 170 -12.21 -7.58 4.56
C VAL A 170 -12.18 -6.18 3.94
N TRP A 171 -11.04 -5.79 3.36
CA TRP A 171 -10.87 -4.46 2.79
C TRP A 171 -9.89 -4.46 1.62
N LEU A 172 -10.13 -3.60 0.62
CA LEU A 172 -9.33 -3.47 -0.59
C LEU A 172 -8.89 -2.03 -0.77
N SER A 173 -7.63 -1.83 -1.17
CA SER A 173 -7.10 -0.56 -1.66
C SER A 173 -6.37 -0.75 -2.98
N SER A 174 -6.00 0.36 -3.61
CA SER A 174 -5.15 0.37 -4.80
C SER A 174 -3.85 -0.41 -4.67
N ASN A 175 -3.31 -0.59 -3.45
CA ASN A 175 -1.97 -1.14 -3.24
C ASN A 175 -1.94 -2.44 -2.45
N ALA A 176 -3.02 -2.76 -1.74
CA ALA A 176 -3.06 -3.89 -0.83
C ALA A 176 -4.48 -4.45 -0.62
N ILE A 177 -4.52 -5.75 -0.34
CA ILE A 177 -5.72 -6.50 0.05
C ILE A 177 -5.57 -6.88 1.52
N THR A 178 -6.46 -6.40 2.37
CA THR A 178 -6.46 -6.74 3.80
C THR A 178 -7.39 -7.91 4.05
N LEU A 179 -6.87 -8.93 4.74
CA LEU A 179 -7.57 -10.14 5.10
C LEU A 179 -7.82 -10.17 6.62
N LYS A 180 -8.91 -10.82 7.03
CA LYS A 180 -9.18 -11.11 8.44
C LYS A 180 -8.02 -11.93 9.03
N GLY A 181 -7.58 -11.56 10.24
CA GLY A 181 -6.45 -12.21 10.91
C GLY A 181 -5.12 -11.46 10.79
N LYS A 182 -5.19 -10.14 10.55
CA LYS A 182 -4.06 -9.21 10.50
C LYS A 182 -3.09 -9.54 9.36
N VAL A 183 -3.60 -9.88 8.18
CA VAL A 183 -2.77 -10.15 6.99
C VAL A 183 -3.05 -9.13 5.94
N GLN A 184 -1.99 -8.53 5.40
CA GLN A 184 -2.08 -7.58 4.31
C GLN A 184 -1.26 -8.11 3.13
N LEU A 185 -1.93 -8.35 2.01
CA LEU A 185 -1.28 -8.76 0.76
C LEU A 185 -0.90 -7.50 -0.01
N ILE A 186 0.40 -7.22 -0.12
CA ILE A 186 0.89 -6.06 -0.86
C ILE A 186 1.02 -6.45 -2.32
N VAL A 187 0.22 -5.78 -3.16
CA VAL A 187 0.11 -6.10 -4.60
C VAL A 187 0.80 -5.09 -5.50
N ARG A 188 1.06 -3.88 -4.98
CA ARG A 188 1.71 -2.80 -5.74
C ARG A 188 3.15 -3.12 -6.13
N PHE A 189 3.87 -3.83 -5.26
CA PHE A 189 5.29 -4.09 -5.42
C PHE A 189 5.56 -5.58 -5.28
N TYR A 190 6.40 -6.09 -6.16
CA TYR A 190 6.88 -7.47 -6.15
C TYR A 190 8.35 -7.52 -6.56
N GLY A 191 9.02 -8.60 -6.20
CA GLY A 191 10.43 -8.79 -6.52
C GLY A 191 11.19 -9.53 -5.43
N GLU A 192 12.49 -9.67 -5.63
CA GLU A 192 13.40 -10.11 -4.57
C GLU A 192 13.39 -9.11 -3.38
N PRO A 193 13.75 -9.53 -2.16
CA PRO A 193 13.67 -8.69 -0.96
C PRO A 193 14.31 -7.31 -1.13
N ASN A 194 15.50 -7.25 -1.74
CA ASN A 194 16.19 -6.00 -2.03
C ASN A 194 15.35 -5.05 -2.91
N LYS A 195 14.64 -5.60 -3.91
CA LYS A 195 13.79 -4.83 -4.82
C LYS A 195 12.52 -4.33 -4.12
N ILE A 196 11.95 -5.13 -3.23
CA ILE A 196 10.81 -4.71 -2.39
C ILE A 196 11.22 -3.57 -1.47
N HIS A 197 12.38 -3.69 -0.81
CA HIS A 197 12.91 -2.72 0.14
C HIS A 197 13.37 -1.39 -0.48
N GLU A 198 13.60 -1.32 -1.80
CA GLU A 198 13.76 -0.03 -2.51
C GLU A 198 12.55 0.90 -2.34
N ASN A 199 11.38 0.36 -2.00
CA ASN A 199 10.15 1.13 -1.77
C ASN A 199 9.94 1.48 -0.29
N PHE A 200 10.86 1.11 0.61
CA PHE A 200 10.79 1.36 2.04
C PHE A 200 11.52 2.66 2.35
N ASP A 201 11.01 3.43 3.31
CA ASP A 201 11.55 4.73 3.70
C ASP A 201 12.69 4.62 4.73
N PHE A 202 12.54 3.71 5.69
CA PHE A 202 13.48 3.56 6.81
C PHE A 202 14.05 2.15 6.94
N VAL A 203 15.33 2.08 7.32
CA VAL A 203 16.07 0.81 7.41
C VAL A 203 15.49 -0.19 8.43
N HIS A 204 14.81 0.29 9.48
CA HIS A 204 14.33 -0.59 10.56
C HIS A 204 13.23 -1.55 10.10
N CYS A 205 12.57 -1.28 8.97
CA CYS A 205 11.54 -2.14 8.39
C CYS A 205 12.09 -3.17 7.38
N THR A 206 13.40 -3.22 7.12
CA THR A 206 13.99 -4.08 6.07
C THR A 206 14.38 -5.49 6.54
N CYS A 207 14.03 -5.86 7.77
CA CYS A 207 14.04 -7.26 8.19
C CYS A 207 13.00 -8.05 7.39
N TYR A 208 13.29 -9.31 7.05
CA TYR A 208 12.33 -10.12 6.29
C TYR A 208 12.46 -11.62 6.56
N TRP A 209 11.37 -12.34 6.35
CA TRP A 209 11.33 -13.80 6.32
C TRP A 209 10.99 -14.29 4.92
N ASP A 210 11.70 -15.33 4.48
CA ASP A 210 11.59 -15.90 3.14
C ASP A 210 10.95 -17.29 3.18
N SER A 211 9.85 -17.48 2.44
CA SER A 211 9.16 -18.77 2.40
C SER A 211 9.95 -19.88 1.70
N ARG A 212 10.85 -19.55 0.75
CA ARG A 212 11.66 -20.55 0.03
C ARG A 212 12.68 -21.24 0.94
N THR A 213 13.35 -20.44 1.76
CA THR A 213 14.45 -20.90 2.60
C THR A 213 14.02 -21.08 4.05
N GLY A 214 12.86 -20.54 4.43
CA GLY A 214 12.41 -20.42 5.81
C GLY A 214 13.34 -19.56 6.67
N LYS A 215 14.23 -18.76 6.09
CA LYS A 215 15.20 -17.95 6.84
C LYS A 215 14.59 -16.60 7.23
N LEU A 216 14.93 -16.15 8.43
CA LEU A 216 14.66 -14.80 8.92
C LEU A 216 15.96 -14.02 8.80
N GLU A 217 15.96 -13.02 7.93
CA GLU A 217 17.09 -12.13 7.68
C GLU A 217 16.91 -10.86 8.51
N LEU A 218 17.93 -10.55 9.31
CA LEU A 218 17.94 -9.43 10.25
C LEU A 218 19.19 -8.57 9.97
N PRO A 219 19.16 -7.69 8.95
CA PRO A 219 20.31 -6.86 8.61
C PRO A 219 20.81 -6.06 9.81
N SER A 220 22.13 -6.03 10.05
CA SER A 220 22.70 -5.37 11.25
C SER A 220 22.29 -3.91 11.38
N LYS A 221 22.23 -3.16 10.27
CA LYS A 221 21.77 -1.77 10.25
C LYS A 221 20.30 -1.61 10.66
N ALA A 222 19.45 -2.57 10.27
CA ALA A 222 18.05 -2.58 10.68
C ALA A 222 17.95 -2.84 12.19
N LEU A 223 18.67 -3.85 12.70
CA LEU A 223 18.71 -4.15 14.13
C LEU A 223 19.23 -2.98 14.97
N GLU A 224 20.31 -2.33 14.54
CA GLU A 224 20.87 -1.15 15.21
C GLU A 224 19.84 -0.02 15.29
N ALA A 225 19.16 0.27 14.18
CA ALA A 225 18.09 1.29 14.14
C ALA A 225 16.91 0.95 15.06
N ILE A 226 16.50 -0.33 15.12
CA ILE A 226 15.42 -0.80 16.01
C ILE A 226 15.85 -0.65 17.48
N LEU A 227 17.05 -1.11 17.84
CA LEU A 227 17.57 -1.10 19.21
C LEU A 227 17.78 0.33 19.74
N THR A 228 18.29 1.21 18.90
CA THR A 228 18.51 2.63 19.26
C THR A 228 17.26 3.48 19.12
N LYS A 229 16.16 2.91 18.62
CA LYS A 229 14.93 3.63 18.24
C LYS A 229 15.27 4.87 17.40
N GLN A 230 16.15 4.71 16.41
CA GLN A 230 16.56 5.79 15.51
C GLN A 230 16.02 5.54 14.10
N LEU A 231 15.33 6.52 13.53
CA LEU A 231 14.95 6.48 12.12
C LEU A 231 16.15 6.84 11.25
N ILE A 232 16.53 5.91 10.39
CA ILE A 232 17.56 6.10 9.37
C ILE A 232 16.89 5.99 8.01
N TYR A 233 16.82 7.12 7.32
CA TYR A 233 16.23 7.23 5.99
C TYR A 233 17.17 6.60 4.95
N VAL A 234 16.63 5.74 4.11
CA VAL A 234 17.38 5.00 3.06
C VAL A 234 17.08 5.49 1.64
N GLY A 235 16.22 6.51 1.51
CA GLY A 235 15.66 6.93 0.23
C GLY A 235 14.28 6.31 0.02
N SER A 236 13.39 7.03 -0.66
CA SER A 236 12.03 6.58 -0.92
C SER A 236 11.56 7.11 -2.26
N LYS A 237 10.71 6.34 -2.95
CA LYS A 237 9.95 6.86 -4.09
C LYS A 237 8.86 7.84 -3.65
N TYR A 238 8.55 7.89 -2.35
CA TYR A 238 7.49 8.69 -1.74
C TYR A 238 8.04 9.57 -0.60
N PRO A 239 9.00 10.48 -0.86
CA PRO A 239 9.62 11.30 0.19
C PRO A 239 8.61 12.15 0.98
N LEU A 240 7.54 12.66 0.36
CA LEU A 240 6.51 13.44 1.09
C LEU A 240 5.79 12.57 2.12
N CYS A 241 5.32 11.40 1.70
CA CYS A 241 4.71 10.41 2.59
C CYS A 241 5.70 9.98 3.70
N SER A 242 6.98 9.83 3.37
CA SER A 242 8.02 9.46 4.33
C SER A 242 8.19 10.52 5.43
N ILE A 243 8.18 11.81 5.07
CA ILE A 243 8.20 12.93 6.02
C ILE A 243 7.00 12.87 6.95
N ILE A 244 5.79 12.71 6.41
CA ILE A 244 4.56 12.67 7.22
C ILE A 244 4.57 11.44 8.15
N ARG A 245 5.02 10.29 7.63
CA ARG A 245 5.09 9.03 8.39
C ARG A 245 6.03 9.10 9.59
N THR A 246 7.02 10.01 9.61
CA THR A 246 7.85 10.24 10.81
C THR A 246 7.01 10.50 12.05
N ARG A 247 5.86 11.18 11.93
CA ARG A 247 4.93 11.44 13.06
C ARG A 247 4.51 10.16 13.77
N LYS A 248 4.20 9.10 13.01
CA LYS A 248 3.80 7.79 13.55
C LYS A 248 4.94 7.15 14.33
N PHE A 249 6.15 7.16 13.78
CA PHE A 249 7.30 6.56 14.43
C PHE A 249 7.77 7.35 15.66
N ILE A 250 7.71 8.68 15.63
CA ILE A 250 8.01 9.54 16.78
C ILE A 250 7.05 9.24 17.94
N LYS A 251 5.75 9.09 17.67
CA LYS A 251 4.77 8.65 18.68
C LYS A 251 5.11 7.29 19.29
N ARG A 252 5.76 6.41 18.53
CA ARG A 252 6.25 5.09 18.96
C ARG A 252 7.64 5.12 19.63
N GLY A 253 8.10 6.31 20.02
CA GLY A 253 9.35 6.52 20.74
C GLY A 253 10.60 6.54 19.86
N TYR A 254 10.47 6.58 18.53
CA TYR A 254 11.62 6.77 17.66
C TYR A 254 12.10 8.22 17.65
N THR A 255 13.40 8.39 17.52
CA THR A 255 14.04 9.68 17.29
C THR A 255 14.53 9.78 15.85
N ILE A 256 14.56 11.00 15.33
CA ILE A 256 15.06 11.31 13.99
C ILE A 256 15.81 12.64 14.05
N ASN A 257 16.98 12.70 13.43
CA ASN A 257 17.79 13.91 13.42
C ASN A 257 17.52 14.78 12.19
N ALA A 258 17.92 16.05 12.26
CA ALA A 258 17.75 17.02 11.17
C ALA A 258 18.38 16.57 9.85
N GLY A 259 19.48 15.81 9.90
CA GLY A 259 20.14 15.27 8.71
C GLY A 259 19.26 14.28 7.93
N GLN A 260 18.43 13.48 8.61
CA GLN A 260 17.49 12.58 7.94
C GLN A 260 16.35 13.38 7.28
N TYR A 261 15.85 14.43 7.92
CA TYR A 261 14.89 15.35 7.30
C TYR A 261 15.49 16.05 6.07
N LEU A 262 16.74 16.50 6.15
CA LEU A 262 17.43 17.11 5.00
C LEU A 262 17.50 16.14 3.81
N LYS A 263 17.83 14.86 4.03
CA LYS A 263 17.81 13.85 2.97
C LYS A 263 16.43 13.70 2.33
N MET A 264 15.37 13.61 3.14
CA MET A 264 14.00 13.52 2.64
C MET A 264 13.59 14.76 1.85
N ALA A 265 13.92 15.97 2.34
CA ALA A 265 13.62 17.23 1.68
C ALA A 265 14.39 17.39 0.35
N MET A 266 15.66 17.01 0.31
CA MET A 266 16.46 17.00 -0.92
C MET A 266 15.86 16.08 -1.97
N GLN A 267 15.45 14.87 -1.58
CA GLN A 267 14.80 13.95 -2.51
C GLN A 267 13.41 14.41 -2.93
N LEU A 268 12.64 15.04 -2.02
CA LEU A 268 11.34 15.63 -2.35
C LEU A 268 11.45 16.72 -3.41
N ASN A 269 12.55 17.49 -3.40
CA ASN A 269 12.82 18.53 -4.39
C ASN A 269 13.02 18.00 -5.82
N GLU A 270 13.16 16.69 -6.02
CA GLU A 270 13.17 16.06 -7.34
C GLU A 270 11.76 15.92 -7.95
N PHE A 271 10.70 16.16 -7.18
CA PHE A 271 9.31 15.97 -7.60
C PHE A 271 8.57 17.29 -7.78
N ASN A 272 7.78 17.38 -8.86
CA ASN A 272 6.88 18.50 -9.07
C ASN A 272 5.55 18.30 -8.32
N LEU A 273 5.49 18.72 -7.06
CA LEU A 273 4.26 18.61 -6.25
C LEU A 273 3.10 19.52 -6.73
N LYS A 274 3.32 20.37 -7.73
CA LYS A 274 2.23 21.13 -8.37
C LYS A 274 1.49 20.31 -9.43
N ASP A 275 2.04 19.17 -9.83
CA ASP A 275 1.33 18.17 -10.60
C ASP A 275 0.44 17.36 -9.64
N ILE A 276 -0.87 17.35 -9.89
CA ILE A 276 -1.85 16.70 -9.00
C ILE A 276 -1.66 15.19 -8.93
N ASP A 277 -1.24 14.55 -10.02
CA ASP A 277 -1.03 13.11 -10.06
C ASP A 277 0.24 12.74 -9.29
N VAL A 278 1.27 13.59 -9.38
CA VAL A 278 2.48 13.45 -8.55
C VAL A 278 2.15 13.68 -7.08
N LEU A 279 1.37 14.72 -6.74
CA LEU A 279 1.00 15.01 -5.36
C LEU A 279 0.16 13.88 -4.75
N GLU A 280 -0.83 13.39 -5.49
CA GLU A 280 -1.64 12.25 -5.09
C GLU A 280 -0.78 11.01 -4.87
N ASP A 281 0.08 10.64 -5.83
CA ASP A 281 0.98 9.47 -5.70
C ASP A 281 1.96 9.62 -4.52
N GLN A 282 2.45 10.83 -4.26
CA GLN A 282 3.30 11.18 -3.12
C GLN A 282 2.59 11.17 -1.76
N LEU A 283 1.26 11.29 -1.72
CA LEU A 283 0.43 11.22 -0.52
C LEU A 283 -0.22 9.84 -0.33
N ILE A 284 0.05 8.87 -1.22
CA ILE A 284 -0.47 7.52 -1.07
C ILE A 284 -0.01 6.90 0.26
N GLY A 285 -0.99 6.35 1.00
CA GLY A 285 -0.75 5.71 2.28
C GLY A 285 -0.55 6.70 3.44
N VAL A 286 -0.83 7.99 3.22
CA VAL A 286 -1.07 8.92 4.31
C VAL A 286 -2.55 8.84 4.68
N ASP A 287 -2.87 8.25 5.83
CA ASP A 287 -4.25 8.16 6.33
C ASP A 287 -4.72 9.52 6.84
N SER A 288 -5.17 10.36 5.91
CA SER A 288 -5.87 11.57 6.25
C SER A 288 -6.98 11.77 5.23
N ALA A 289 -8.23 11.56 5.64
CA ALA A 289 -9.41 11.91 4.84
C ALA A 289 -9.31 13.36 4.34
N TYR A 290 -8.69 14.22 5.15
CA TYR A 290 -8.33 15.59 4.82
C TYR A 290 -7.44 15.75 3.58
N PHE A 291 -6.45 14.87 3.36
CA PHE A 291 -5.64 14.91 2.13
C PHE A 291 -6.42 14.42 0.92
N ALA A 292 -7.29 13.42 1.08
CA ALA A 292 -8.18 13.00 0.00
C ALA A 292 -9.14 14.13 -0.40
N ALA A 293 -9.74 14.80 0.59
CA ALA A 293 -10.61 15.96 0.36
C ALA A 293 -9.87 17.13 -0.29
N LEU A 294 -8.61 17.38 0.11
CA LEU A 294 -7.73 18.34 -0.57
C LEU A 294 -7.62 17.98 -2.06
N ILE A 295 -7.13 16.77 -2.37
CA ILE A 295 -6.92 16.26 -3.75
C ILE A 295 -8.20 16.37 -4.58
N GLU A 296 -9.35 15.98 -4.02
CA GLU A 296 -10.64 16.05 -4.69
C GLU A 296 -11.02 17.49 -5.05
N GLN A 297 -10.94 18.44 -4.10
CA GLN A 297 -11.26 19.85 -4.35
C GLN A 297 -10.43 20.44 -5.49
N ILE A 298 -9.17 20.04 -5.58
CA ILE A 298 -8.28 20.51 -6.65
C ILE A 298 -8.69 19.90 -7.99
N LYS A 299 -8.90 18.58 -8.04
CA LYS A 299 -9.32 17.87 -9.26
C LYS A 299 -10.65 18.39 -9.78
N THR A 300 -11.61 18.65 -8.90
CA THR A 300 -12.90 19.27 -9.27
C THR A 300 -12.67 20.65 -9.88
N ARG A 301 -11.78 21.46 -9.32
CA ARG A 301 -11.50 22.80 -9.85
C ARG A 301 -10.77 22.76 -11.20
N GLN A 302 -9.80 21.88 -11.39
CA GLN A 302 -9.13 21.67 -12.68
C GLN A 302 -10.10 21.15 -13.76
N SER A 303 -11.08 20.32 -13.36
CA SER A 303 -12.11 19.84 -14.27
C SER A 303 -13.05 20.97 -14.72
N ASN A 304 -13.32 21.94 -13.84
CA ASN A 304 -14.15 23.10 -14.13
C ASN A 304 -13.39 24.22 -14.89
N ASP A 305 -12.07 24.30 -14.73
CA ASP A 305 -11.19 25.25 -15.41
C ASP A 305 -9.89 24.55 -15.84
N PRO A 306 -9.80 24.04 -17.09
CA PRO A 306 -8.62 23.32 -17.59
C PRO A 306 -7.32 24.15 -17.61
N GLY A 307 -7.41 25.48 -17.55
CA GLY A 307 -6.25 26.37 -17.44
C GLY A 307 -5.82 26.63 -15.99
N PHE A 308 -6.55 26.09 -15.01
CA PHE A 308 -6.31 26.35 -13.61
C PHE A 308 -4.97 25.81 -13.16
N THR A 309 -4.11 26.73 -12.75
CA THR A 309 -2.91 26.43 -11.97
C THR A 309 -3.06 27.05 -10.60
N TRP A 310 -2.62 26.31 -9.60
CA TRP A 310 -2.61 26.73 -8.21
C TRP A 310 -1.26 27.29 -7.78
N ASN A 311 -1.31 28.18 -6.80
CA ASN A 311 -0.14 28.72 -6.15
C ASN A 311 -0.14 28.32 -4.66
N LEU A 312 0.95 28.65 -3.97
CA LEU A 312 1.09 28.37 -2.54
C LEU A 312 -0.08 28.96 -1.73
N GLY A 313 -0.49 30.20 -2.01
CA GLY A 313 -1.58 30.85 -1.29
C GLY A 313 -2.91 30.10 -1.40
N TYR A 314 -3.23 29.56 -2.58
CA TYR A 314 -4.42 28.74 -2.77
C TYR A 314 -4.35 27.44 -1.96
N VAL A 315 -3.25 26.70 -2.08
CA VAL A 315 -3.05 25.45 -1.35
C VAL A 315 -3.08 25.68 0.16
N THR A 316 -2.40 26.71 0.66
CA THR A 316 -2.45 27.13 2.07
C THR A 316 -3.88 27.42 2.51
N SER A 317 -4.66 28.16 1.72
CA SER A 317 -6.05 28.46 2.06
C SER A 317 -6.97 27.24 2.16
N ILE A 318 -6.67 26.17 1.42
CA ILE A 318 -7.40 24.91 1.54
C ILE A 318 -6.91 24.14 2.76
N ILE A 319 -5.60 24.03 2.94
CA ILE A 319 -4.99 23.34 4.08
C ILE A 319 -5.51 23.94 5.39
N ASP A 320 -5.49 25.26 5.56
CA ASP A 320 -5.95 25.96 6.77
C ASP A 320 -7.47 25.82 7.02
N LYS A 321 -8.25 25.45 6.00
CA LYS A 321 -9.69 25.15 6.16
C LYS A 321 -9.96 23.70 6.54
N ILE A 322 -9.06 22.81 6.17
CA ILE A 322 -9.21 21.36 6.29
C ILE A 322 -8.55 20.85 7.60
N PHE A 323 -7.39 21.42 7.98
CA PHE A 323 -6.57 21.02 9.14
C PHE A 323 -6.55 22.10 10.23
#